data_AF-A0A4P7KW61-F1
#
_entry.id   AF-A0A4P7KW61-F1
#
_cell.length_a   1.000
_cell.length_b   1.000
_cell.length_c   1.000
_cell.angle_alpha   90.00
_cell.angle_beta   90.00
_cell.angle_gamma   90.00
#
_symmetry.space_group_name_H-M   'P 1'
#
loop_
_entity.id
_entity.type
_entity.pdbx_description
1 polymer ?
#
loop_
_entity_poly.entity_id
_entity_poly.type
_entity_poly.pdbx_seq_one_letter_code
_entity_poly.pdbx_strand_id
1 'polypeptide(L)'
;MNGGYQYNAQYKEDSRQFSVMSYWSEAETGGDNHFHYSAAPLLHDIAAIQKIHGANTTTRTDNNVYGFNSNTDRDFYTLTDRNQKAIFCVWDGGGNDTLDFSKYSQNQRINLNEGSFSDVGGLKANVSIAQHTTIENAIGGLGNDVIVGNDADNILEGGKGDDIIYGGKGRDMLWGGNGNAIAPNKKTDGSLTDDSLTNEVDDPIDDQVPLDDSYDNDVTNPCWTTSPWAEYNGNSYCPWTKPSCNNNGYLSSYYSAPMFNGFTYSYNSPWQYYGNNMFYNAAYPNQQGYCNNNNYGYCKQPATFFWQPDNANPIIDNYSGGNNSFYYYNDKKASKISNSSDKDIFVFASIEDSPFSNPDVIMDFETGIDKIDLSGIILLNADHYRILPHLVDHLPQKIGEMQLTYDKEFNLSHLELNADNDDTPDFALDIYGVVKESDFMLA
;
A
#
# COMPACT_ATOMS: atom_id res chain seq x y z
N MET A 1 -3.24 21.39 32.69
CA MET A 1 -2.20 21.25 31.65
C MET A 1 -2.86 20.52 30.50
N ASN A 2 -2.88 21.10 29.30
CA ASN A 2 -3.42 20.44 28.10
C ASN A 2 -2.46 19.30 27.70
N GLY A 3 -2.67 18.13 28.31
CA GLY A 3 -1.87 16.91 28.10
C GLY A 3 -2.32 16.09 26.89
N GLY A 4 -2.69 16.75 25.79
CA GLY A 4 -3.14 16.07 24.57
C GLY A 4 -1.97 15.58 23.72
N TYR A 5 -2.24 14.59 22.87
CA TYR A 5 -1.29 14.03 21.91
C TYR A 5 -0.53 15.12 21.12
N GLN A 6 -1.25 16.13 20.61
CA GLN A 6 -0.67 17.25 19.84
C GLN A 6 0.43 18.05 20.56
N TYR A 7 0.53 17.96 21.88
CA TYR A 7 1.52 18.69 22.67
C TYR A 7 2.63 17.80 23.24
N ASN A 8 2.45 16.47 23.25
CA ASN A 8 3.32 15.56 24.00
C ASN A 8 3.87 14.39 23.17
N ALA A 9 3.25 14.05 22.04
CA ALA A 9 3.83 13.12 21.09
C ALA A 9 5.11 13.73 20.49
N GLN A 10 6.18 12.94 20.41
CA GLN A 10 7.46 13.42 19.87
C GLN A 10 7.46 13.51 18.35
N TYR A 11 6.65 12.68 17.69
CA TYR A 11 6.46 12.60 16.25
C TYR A 11 5.00 12.19 15.97
N LYS A 12 4.53 12.42 14.74
CA LYS A 12 3.13 12.23 14.38
C LYS A 12 2.73 10.75 14.47
N GLU A 13 3.58 9.84 14.07
CA GLU A 13 3.26 8.42 14.02
C GLU A 13 3.34 7.73 15.39
N ASP A 14 3.49 8.48 16.49
CA ASP A 14 3.44 7.95 17.86
C ASP A 14 2.00 7.63 18.25
N SER A 15 1.47 6.52 17.73
CA SER A 15 0.15 5.99 18.07
C SER A 15 0.10 4.46 17.93
N ARG A 16 -0.97 3.87 18.47
CA ARG A 16 -1.28 2.43 18.33
C ARG A 16 -1.67 2.01 16.91
N GLN A 17 -1.68 2.92 15.94
CA GLN A 17 -1.71 2.55 14.52
C GLN A 17 -0.36 2.00 14.05
N PHE A 18 0.75 2.56 14.55
CA PHE A 18 2.09 2.25 14.05
C PHE A 18 2.92 1.38 14.99
N SER A 19 2.70 1.50 16.30
CA SER A 19 3.47 0.79 17.31
C SER A 19 2.61 0.41 18.51
N VAL A 20 2.68 -0.85 18.95
CA VAL A 20 2.05 -1.29 20.20
C VAL A 20 2.70 -0.69 21.44
N MET A 21 3.90 -0.10 21.30
CA MET A 21 4.63 0.58 22.37
C MET A 21 4.08 1.98 22.67
N SER A 22 3.22 2.52 21.80
CA SER A 22 2.60 3.83 22.02
C SER A 22 1.46 3.79 23.03
N TYR A 23 1.37 4.85 23.83
CA TYR A 23 0.26 5.07 24.75
C TYR A 23 -0.93 5.80 24.10
N TRP A 24 -0.75 6.34 22.89
CA TRP A 24 -1.76 7.14 22.22
C TRP A 24 -2.67 6.29 21.33
N SER A 25 -3.95 6.67 21.29
CA SER A 25 -4.96 6.02 20.46
C SER A 25 -4.58 6.10 18.98
N GLU A 26 -4.89 5.05 18.21
CA GLU A 26 -4.79 5.06 16.74
C GLU A 26 -5.61 6.19 16.11
N ALA A 27 -6.67 6.64 16.78
CA ALA A 27 -7.51 7.76 16.35
C ALA A 27 -6.76 9.09 16.26
N GLU A 28 -5.65 9.26 17.00
CA GLU A 28 -4.83 10.47 16.93
C GLU A 28 -4.12 10.63 15.57
N THR A 29 -3.94 9.53 14.84
CA THR A 29 -3.31 9.48 13.51
C THR A 29 -4.28 9.12 12.40
N GLY A 30 -5.57 9.02 12.70
CA GLY A 30 -6.63 8.76 11.72
C GLY A 30 -7.03 7.30 11.55
N GLY A 31 -6.40 6.37 12.29
CA GLY A 31 -6.85 4.99 12.40
C GLY A 31 -8.13 4.86 13.23
N ASP A 32 -8.80 3.73 13.11
CA ASP A 32 -9.96 3.40 13.96
C ASP A 32 -10.05 1.88 14.09
N ASN A 33 -9.66 1.38 15.26
CA ASN A 33 -9.68 -0.05 15.56
C ASN A 33 -10.95 -0.47 16.30
N HIS A 34 -11.94 0.41 16.44
CA HIS A 34 -13.18 0.15 17.19
C HIS A 34 -12.93 -0.43 18.59
N PHE A 35 -11.94 0.11 19.32
CA PHE A 35 -11.53 -0.33 20.66
C PHE A 35 -10.93 -1.75 20.74
N HIS A 36 -10.53 -2.34 19.61
CA HIS A 36 -9.71 -3.54 19.58
C HIS A 36 -8.22 -3.18 19.52
N TYR A 37 -7.35 -4.12 19.88
CA TYR A 37 -5.91 -3.90 20.00
C TYR A 37 -5.13 -4.97 19.25
N SER A 38 -4.02 -4.57 18.62
CA SER A 38 -3.08 -5.52 18.04
C SER A 38 -2.48 -6.41 19.13
N ALA A 39 -2.42 -7.72 18.87
CA ALA A 39 -1.74 -8.68 19.72
C ALA A 39 -0.25 -8.85 19.34
N ALA A 40 0.16 -8.30 18.20
CA ALA A 40 1.48 -8.49 17.60
C ALA A 40 2.19 -7.15 17.31
N PRO A 41 3.53 -7.16 17.11
CA PRO A 41 4.27 -5.99 16.65
C PRO A 41 3.65 -5.35 15.41
N LEU A 42 3.54 -4.02 15.41
CA LEU A 42 3.04 -3.23 14.29
C LEU A 42 4.22 -2.68 13.46
N LEU A 43 3.91 -1.94 12.39
CA LEU A 43 4.86 -1.49 11.36
C LEU A 43 6.18 -0.93 11.92
N HIS A 44 6.11 -0.02 12.90
CA HIS A 44 7.31 0.58 13.49
C HIS A 44 8.03 -0.36 14.48
N ASP A 45 7.30 -1.26 15.14
CA ASP A 45 7.89 -2.25 16.04
C ASP A 45 8.73 -3.25 15.25
N ILE A 46 8.21 -3.70 14.10
CA ILE A 46 8.90 -4.61 13.19
C ILE A 46 10.17 -3.94 12.65
N ALA A 47 10.06 -2.72 12.11
CA ALA A 47 11.23 -1.98 11.62
C ALA A 47 12.29 -1.76 12.73
N ALA A 48 11.85 -1.41 13.94
CA ALA A 48 12.75 -1.18 15.07
C ALA A 48 13.48 -2.45 15.51
N ILE A 49 12.76 -3.57 15.65
CA ILE A 49 13.38 -4.82 16.11
C ILE A 49 14.32 -5.42 15.05
N GLN A 50 13.96 -5.31 13.76
CA GLN A 50 14.82 -5.73 12.66
C GLN A 50 16.07 -4.87 12.54
N LYS A 51 15.98 -3.57 12.83
CA LYS A 51 17.17 -2.70 12.86
C LYS A 51 18.20 -3.13 13.91
N ILE A 52 17.75 -3.74 15.01
CA ILE A 52 18.63 -4.18 16.10
C ILE A 52 19.17 -5.59 15.83
N HIS A 53 18.34 -6.50 15.32
CA HIS A 53 18.64 -7.93 15.26
C HIS A 53 18.76 -8.50 13.84
N GLY A 54 18.48 -7.71 12.81
CA GLY A 54 18.31 -8.18 11.44
C GLY A 54 16.89 -8.70 11.19
N ALA A 55 16.48 -8.68 9.92
CA ALA A 55 15.23 -9.27 9.46
C ALA A 55 15.32 -10.80 9.45
N ASN A 56 14.25 -11.49 9.89
CA ASN A 56 14.19 -12.95 9.82
C ASN A 56 13.58 -13.40 8.50
N THR A 57 14.42 -13.63 7.50
CA THR A 57 14.03 -14.05 6.14
C THR A 57 13.67 -15.53 6.02
N THR A 58 13.55 -16.25 7.15
CA THR A 58 13.13 -17.67 7.17
C THR A 58 11.70 -17.86 7.68
N THR A 59 11.05 -16.78 8.09
CA THR A 59 9.66 -16.83 8.53
C THR A 59 8.77 -16.76 7.32
N ARG A 60 7.92 -17.78 7.10
CA ARG A 60 6.92 -17.79 6.01
C ARG A 60 7.63 -17.55 4.67
N THR A 61 8.27 -18.59 4.14
CA THR A 61 8.97 -18.54 2.85
C THR A 61 8.23 -19.31 1.75
N ASP A 62 7.03 -19.79 2.09
CA ASP A 62 6.13 -20.56 1.24
C ASP A 62 4.91 -19.67 0.92
N ASN A 63 3.97 -20.12 0.11
CA ASN A 63 2.77 -19.34 -0.18
C ASN A 63 1.87 -19.21 1.05
N ASN A 64 1.70 -17.98 1.55
CA ASN A 64 0.98 -17.69 2.77
C ASN A 64 -0.31 -16.90 2.53
N VAL A 65 -1.37 -17.32 3.22
CA VAL A 65 -2.67 -16.65 3.21
C VAL A 65 -2.88 -15.96 4.55
N TYR A 66 -3.15 -14.66 4.51
CA TYR A 66 -3.43 -13.81 5.67
C TYR A 66 -4.90 -13.40 5.66
N GLY A 67 -5.55 -13.38 6.83
CA GLY A 67 -6.98 -13.10 6.92
C GLY A 67 -7.82 -14.38 6.94
N PHE A 68 -8.87 -14.44 6.12
CA PHE A 68 -9.68 -15.65 5.98
C PHE A 68 -8.86 -16.77 5.33
N ASN A 69 -9.20 -18.02 5.64
CA ASN A 69 -8.53 -19.20 5.09
C ASN A 69 -7.01 -19.21 5.35
N SER A 70 -6.55 -18.54 6.41
CA SER A 70 -5.14 -18.38 6.71
C SER A 70 -4.45 -19.71 6.98
N ASN A 71 -3.22 -19.84 6.49
CA ASN A 71 -2.30 -20.96 6.75
C ASN A 71 -1.07 -20.53 7.57
N THR A 72 -1.15 -19.38 8.25
CA THR A 72 0.01 -18.77 8.95
C THR A 72 0.30 -19.38 10.32
N ASP A 73 -0.61 -20.21 10.85
CA ASP A 73 -0.62 -20.70 12.23
C ASP A 73 -0.43 -19.58 13.26
N ARG A 74 -1.00 -18.39 13.01
CA ARG A 74 -1.01 -17.24 13.93
C ARG A 74 -2.42 -16.73 14.12
N ASP A 75 -2.84 -16.63 15.38
CA ASP A 75 -4.14 -16.11 15.78
C ASP A 75 -4.39 -14.69 15.27
N PHE A 76 -3.39 -13.80 15.38
CA PHE A 76 -3.49 -12.41 14.94
C PHE A 76 -3.55 -12.22 13.41
N TYR A 77 -3.19 -13.22 12.61
CA TYR A 77 -3.37 -13.21 11.15
C TYR A 77 -4.58 -14.01 10.68
N THR A 78 -5.21 -14.79 11.55
CA THR A 78 -6.27 -15.73 11.15
C THR A 78 -7.66 -15.17 11.45
N LEU A 79 -8.50 -15.11 10.41
CA LEU A 79 -9.92 -14.81 10.50
C LEU A 79 -10.73 -16.05 10.17
N THR A 80 -11.63 -16.43 11.07
CA THR A 80 -12.54 -17.57 10.93
C THR A 80 -13.99 -17.14 10.84
N ASP A 81 -14.31 -15.94 11.33
CA ASP A 81 -15.65 -15.36 11.37
C ASP A 81 -15.62 -13.89 10.98
N ARG A 82 -16.63 -13.44 10.21
CA ARG A 82 -16.73 -12.07 9.68
C ARG A 82 -16.85 -10.97 10.76
N ASN A 83 -17.09 -11.33 12.01
CA ASN A 83 -17.15 -10.39 13.12
C ASN A 83 -15.78 -10.18 13.80
N GLN A 84 -14.80 -11.05 13.55
CA GLN A 84 -13.42 -10.86 14.02
C GLN A 84 -12.81 -9.63 13.35
N LYS A 85 -11.83 -9.01 14.03
CA LYS A 85 -11.18 -7.77 13.58
C LYS A 85 -9.74 -8.06 13.18
N ALA A 86 -9.41 -7.76 11.93
CA ALA A 86 -8.03 -7.79 11.45
C ALA A 86 -7.28 -6.59 12.04
N ILE A 87 -6.30 -6.81 12.91
CA ILE A 87 -5.38 -5.74 13.35
C ILE A 87 -3.98 -6.35 13.40
N PHE A 88 -3.20 -6.12 12.35
CA PHE A 88 -1.88 -6.70 12.22
C PHE A 88 -1.00 -5.95 11.23
N CYS A 89 0.31 -6.15 11.34
CA CYS A 89 1.29 -5.81 10.31
C CYS A 89 1.88 -7.12 9.77
N VAL A 90 1.86 -7.32 8.46
CA VAL A 90 2.40 -8.51 7.80
C VAL A 90 3.92 -8.41 7.73
N TRP A 91 4.61 -9.43 8.23
CA TRP A 91 6.00 -9.71 7.88
C TRP A 91 6.01 -11.03 7.11
N ASP A 92 6.59 -11.04 5.92
CA ASP A 92 6.75 -12.26 5.13
C ASP A 92 8.19 -12.36 4.62
N GLY A 93 8.73 -13.58 4.57
CA GLY A 93 10.10 -13.87 4.14
C GLY A 93 10.21 -14.21 2.65
N GLY A 94 9.09 -14.43 1.98
CA GLY A 94 8.97 -14.70 0.55
C GLY A 94 7.92 -15.76 0.27
N GLY A 95 7.57 -15.94 -0.99
CA GLY A 95 6.46 -16.82 -1.37
C GLY A 95 5.65 -16.16 -2.46
N ASN A 96 4.43 -16.63 -2.63
CA ASN A 96 3.40 -15.91 -3.35
C ASN A 96 2.18 -15.87 -2.42
N ASP A 97 1.94 -14.68 -1.86
CA ASP A 97 1.14 -14.48 -0.66
C ASP A 97 -0.15 -13.74 -0.95
N THR A 98 -1.18 -14.03 -0.15
CA THR A 98 -2.53 -13.52 -0.37
C THR A 98 -3.07 -12.84 0.89
N LEU A 99 -3.56 -11.61 0.76
CA LEU A 99 -4.50 -11.02 1.71
C LEU A 99 -5.92 -11.43 1.36
N ASP A 100 -6.53 -12.33 2.13
CA ASP A 100 -7.89 -12.81 1.93
C ASP A 100 -8.85 -12.15 2.91
N PHE A 101 -9.68 -11.24 2.39
CA PHE A 101 -10.72 -10.53 3.12
C PHE A 101 -12.14 -10.84 2.63
N SER A 102 -12.29 -11.96 1.91
CA SER A 102 -13.50 -12.46 1.21
C SER A 102 -14.81 -12.46 1.98
N LYS A 103 -14.77 -12.62 3.30
CA LYS A 103 -16.00 -12.78 4.11
C LYS A 103 -16.49 -11.49 4.74
N TYR A 104 -15.77 -10.38 4.60
CA TYR A 104 -16.26 -9.08 5.05
C TYR A 104 -17.30 -8.53 4.08
N SER A 105 -18.21 -7.71 4.61
CA SER A 105 -19.30 -7.08 3.82
C SER A 105 -19.24 -5.56 3.88
N GLN A 106 -18.21 -5.03 4.52
CA GLN A 106 -17.91 -3.61 4.56
C GLN A 106 -17.07 -3.28 3.35
N ASN A 107 -17.20 -2.08 2.82
CA ASN A 107 -16.27 -1.54 1.83
C ASN A 107 -14.86 -1.51 2.42
N GLN A 108 -13.89 -1.98 1.66
CA GLN A 108 -12.50 -2.12 2.07
C GLN A 108 -11.61 -1.29 1.16
N ARG A 109 -10.43 -0.94 1.67
CA ARG A 109 -9.35 -0.37 0.88
C ARG A 109 -8.12 -1.19 1.14
N ILE A 110 -7.74 -2.03 0.19
CA ILE A 110 -6.65 -2.99 0.30
C ILE A 110 -5.48 -2.47 -0.54
N ASN A 111 -4.30 -2.36 0.08
CA ASN A 111 -3.09 -1.88 -0.57
C ASN A 111 -1.95 -2.87 -0.32
N LEU A 112 -1.39 -3.39 -1.41
CA LEU A 112 -0.32 -4.40 -1.39
C LEU A 112 1.09 -3.79 -1.39
N ASN A 113 1.22 -2.47 -1.41
CA ASN A 113 2.53 -1.81 -1.34
C ASN A 113 3.16 -1.96 0.05
N GLU A 114 4.47 -2.21 0.10
CA GLU A 114 5.22 -2.28 1.34
C GLU A 114 5.08 -0.98 2.16
N GLY A 115 4.99 -1.10 3.49
CA GLY A 115 4.82 0.05 4.38
C GLY A 115 3.45 0.73 4.34
N SER A 116 2.56 0.30 3.44
CA SER A 116 1.23 0.89 3.30
C SER A 116 0.25 0.39 4.38
N PHE A 117 -0.90 1.06 4.47
CA PHE A 117 -2.02 0.70 5.33
C PHE A 117 -3.27 0.42 4.51
N SER A 118 -4.06 -0.51 5.00
CA SER A 118 -5.36 -0.92 4.46
C SER A 118 -6.48 -0.69 5.48
N ASP A 119 -7.68 -0.41 4.98
CA ASP A 119 -8.92 -0.36 5.75
C ASP A 119 -9.68 -1.67 5.52
N VAL A 120 -9.76 -2.51 6.56
CA VAL A 120 -10.26 -3.90 6.42
C VAL A 120 -11.33 -4.20 7.46
N GLY A 121 -12.41 -4.87 7.06
CA GLY A 121 -13.46 -5.34 7.99
C GLY A 121 -14.20 -4.22 8.73
N GLY A 122 -14.28 -3.04 8.10
CA GLY A 122 -14.93 -1.84 8.63
C GLY A 122 -14.11 -1.05 9.65
N LEU A 123 -12.83 -1.37 9.82
CA LEU A 123 -11.87 -0.57 10.59
C LEU A 123 -11.10 0.38 9.64
N LYS A 124 -10.23 1.21 10.19
CA LYS A 124 -9.37 2.13 9.41
C LYS A 124 -7.90 1.97 9.76
N ALA A 125 -7.07 1.87 8.73
CA ALA A 125 -5.62 1.72 8.81
C ALA A 125 -5.19 0.64 9.83
N ASN A 126 -5.88 -0.49 9.81
CA ASN A 126 -5.77 -1.58 10.78
C ASN A 126 -4.90 -2.74 10.29
N VAL A 127 -4.75 -2.89 8.97
CA VAL A 127 -3.84 -3.84 8.36
C VAL A 127 -2.71 -3.07 7.67
N SER A 128 -1.48 -3.53 7.80
CA SER A 128 -0.31 -2.95 7.14
C SER A 128 0.64 -4.04 6.65
N ILE A 129 1.52 -3.69 5.72
CA ILE A 129 2.60 -4.56 5.24
C ILE A 129 3.93 -3.97 5.72
N ALA A 130 4.79 -4.79 6.30
CA ALA A 130 6.11 -4.34 6.77
C ALA A 130 6.98 -3.85 5.60
N GLN A 131 7.98 -3.04 5.92
CA GLN A 131 9.01 -2.67 4.95
C GLN A 131 9.78 -3.93 4.50
N HIS A 132 10.08 -4.01 3.21
CA HIS A 132 10.76 -5.12 2.55
C HIS A 132 9.99 -6.44 2.57
N THR A 133 8.66 -6.36 2.62
CA THR A 133 7.75 -7.49 2.44
C THR A 133 6.92 -7.23 1.20
N THR A 134 6.92 -8.19 0.27
CA THR A 134 6.03 -8.20 -0.90
C THR A 134 4.86 -9.12 -0.59
N ILE A 135 3.65 -8.69 -0.95
CA ILE A 135 2.45 -9.53 -0.95
C ILE A 135 1.84 -9.39 -2.34
N GLU A 136 1.60 -10.51 -3.01
CA GLU A 136 1.28 -10.54 -4.44
C GLU A 136 -0.23 -10.47 -4.70
N ASN A 137 -1.06 -10.99 -3.81
CA ASN A 137 -2.49 -11.16 -4.11
C ASN A 137 -3.40 -10.53 -3.06
N ALA A 138 -4.58 -10.13 -3.52
CA ALA A 138 -5.66 -9.66 -2.67
C ALA A 138 -7.00 -10.22 -3.12
N ILE A 139 -7.81 -10.61 -2.15
CA ILE A 139 -9.22 -10.93 -2.35
C ILE A 139 -10.02 -9.94 -1.50
N GLY A 140 -10.82 -9.11 -2.17
CA GLY A 140 -11.79 -8.20 -1.58
C GLY A 140 -12.93 -8.98 -0.92
N GLY A 141 -14.07 -8.33 -0.70
CA GLY A 141 -15.16 -8.85 0.12
C GLY A 141 -16.48 -8.91 -0.63
N LEU A 142 -17.55 -8.64 0.11
CA LEU A 142 -18.92 -8.51 -0.41
C LEU A 142 -19.39 -7.05 -0.48
N GLY A 143 -18.47 -6.12 -0.23
CA GLY A 143 -18.69 -4.68 -0.25
C GLY A 143 -18.00 -4.06 -1.46
N ASN A 144 -18.24 -2.78 -1.68
CA ASN A 144 -17.61 -2.05 -2.78
C ASN A 144 -16.18 -1.66 -2.36
N ASP A 145 -15.21 -2.40 -2.86
CA ASP A 145 -13.83 -2.38 -2.40
C ASP A 145 -12.93 -1.59 -3.36
N VAL A 146 -11.81 -1.13 -2.82
CA VAL A 146 -10.71 -0.56 -3.62
C VAL A 146 -9.48 -1.43 -3.38
N ILE A 147 -8.95 -2.03 -4.43
CA ILE A 147 -7.79 -2.91 -4.37
C ILE A 147 -6.66 -2.28 -5.19
N VAL A 148 -5.52 -2.07 -4.54
CA VAL A 148 -4.31 -1.48 -5.12
C VAL A 148 -3.18 -2.49 -4.99
N GLY A 149 -2.70 -2.99 -6.11
CA GLY A 149 -1.53 -3.85 -6.19
C GLY A 149 -0.22 -3.07 -6.01
N ASN A 150 0.89 -3.67 -6.43
CA ASN A 150 2.24 -3.13 -6.28
C ASN A 150 3.03 -3.27 -7.60
N ASP A 151 4.36 -3.37 -7.53
CA ASP A 151 5.22 -3.49 -8.71
C ASP A 151 5.48 -4.95 -9.13
N ALA A 152 4.95 -5.93 -8.39
CA ALA A 152 5.05 -7.35 -8.70
C ALA A 152 3.79 -7.83 -9.43
N ASP A 153 3.89 -8.97 -10.13
CA ASP A 153 2.73 -9.62 -10.74
C ASP A 153 1.68 -9.96 -9.67
N ASN A 154 0.49 -9.37 -9.77
CA ASN A 154 -0.57 -9.52 -8.79
C ASN A 154 -1.77 -10.32 -9.31
N ILE A 155 -2.41 -11.07 -8.40
CA ILE A 155 -3.75 -11.61 -8.61
C ILE A 155 -4.73 -10.84 -7.71
N LEU A 156 -5.62 -10.06 -8.32
CA LEU A 156 -6.56 -9.19 -7.61
C LEU A 156 -8.00 -9.60 -7.94
N GLU A 157 -8.78 -9.94 -6.90
CA GLU A 157 -10.20 -10.29 -7.01
C GLU A 157 -11.03 -9.31 -6.18
N GLY A 158 -11.92 -8.54 -6.82
CA GLY A 158 -12.83 -7.59 -6.16
C GLY A 158 -13.82 -8.29 -5.22
N GLY A 159 -14.48 -9.33 -5.74
CA GLY A 159 -15.37 -10.20 -4.99
C GLY A 159 -16.82 -9.93 -5.36
N LYS A 160 -17.62 -9.37 -4.45
CA LYS A 160 -18.94 -8.84 -4.83
C LYS A 160 -19.01 -7.39 -4.45
N GLY A 161 -19.79 -6.63 -5.21
CA GLY A 161 -19.89 -5.18 -5.02
C GLY A 161 -19.51 -4.47 -6.30
N ASP A 162 -19.53 -3.14 -6.27
CA ASP A 162 -18.93 -2.37 -7.38
C ASP A 162 -17.50 -2.04 -6.95
N ASP A 163 -16.51 -2.75 -7.48
CA ASP A 163 -15.12 -2.70 -7.03
C ASP A 163 -14.24 -1.82 -7.94
N ILE A 164 -13.15 -1.29 -7.38
CA ILE A 164 -12.12 -0.56 -8.12
C ILE A 164 -10.80 -1.29 -7.95
N ILE A 165 -10.22 -1.72 -9.05
CA ILE A 165 -9.01 -2.54 -9.06
C ILE A 165 -7.93 -1.81 -9.86
N TYR A 166 -6.80 -1.56 -9.20
CA TYR A 166 -5.59 -1.02 -9.80
C TYR A 166 -4.46 -2.03 -9.61
N GLY A 167 -4.02 -2.65 -10.69
CA GLY A 167 -2.93 -3.63 -10.69
C GLY A 167 -1.62 -3.00 -10.25
N GLY A 168 -1.21 -1.93 -10.94
CA GLY A 168 0.10 -1.33 -10.73
C GLY A 168 1.01 -1.72 -11.88
N LYS A 169 2.27 -2.05 -11.60
CA LYS A 169 3.18 -2.59 -12.60
C LYS A 169 3.26 -4.09 -12.42
N GLY A 170 3.63 -4.78 -13.47
CA GLY A 170 3.80 -6.23 -13.43
C GLY A 170 3.04 -6.83 -14.59
N ARG A 171 2.74 -8.12 -14.49
CA ARG A 171 1.67 -8.74 -15.26
C ARG A 171 0.58 -9.16 -14.31
N ASP A 172 -0.45 -8.35 -14.23
CA ASP A 172 -1.53 -8.55 -13.30
C ASP A 172 -2.65 -9.38 -13.91
N MET A 173 -3.30 -10.17 -13.08
CA MET A 173 -4.53 -10.87 -13.41
C MET A 173 -5.65 -10.30 -12.54
N LEU A 174 -6.64 -9.69 -13.20
CA LEU A 174 -7.66 -8.89 -12.54
C LEU A 174 -9.04 -9.51 -12.71
N TRP A 175 -9.75 -9.71 -11.61
CA TRP A 175 -11.13 -10.20 -11.56
C TRP A 175 -12.03 -9.18 -10.87
N GLY A 176 -13.11 -8.79 -11.54
CA GLY A 176 -14.15 -7.96 -10.93
C GLY A 176 -14.88 -8.72 -9.83
N GLY A 177 -15.29 -9.96 -10.10
CA GLY A 177 -16.08 -10.72 -9.12
C GLY A 177 -17.07 -11.74 -9.68
N ASN A 178 -17.21 -11.80 -11.01
CA ASN A 178 -18.13 -12.72 -11.70
C ASN A 178 -17.47 -14.05 -12.08
N GLY A 179 -16.16 -14.21 -11.82
CA GLY A 179 -15.40 -15.44 -12.04
C GLY A 179 -15.60 -16.53 -10.98
N ASN A 180 -15.13 -17.76 -11.28
CA ASN A 180 -14.97 -18.79 -10.25
C ASN A 180 -13.97 -18.29 -9.21
N ALA A 181 -14.34 -18.32 -7.93
CA ALA A 181 -13.49 -17.91 -6.81
C ALA A 181 -12.06 -18.44 -6.97
N ILE A 182 -11.06 -17.56 -6.87
CA ILE A 182 -9.66 -17.95 -6.96
C ILE A 182 -9.32 -18.75 -5.70
N ALA A 183 -8.76 -19.95 -5.89
CA ALA A 183 -8.16 -20.64 -4.75
C ALA A 183 -6.96 -19.80 -4.27
N PRO A 184 -6.86 -19.45 -2.98
CA PRO A 184 -5.86 -18.49 -2.45
C PRO A 184 -4.39 -18.97 -2.54
N ASN A 185 -4.13 -20.11 -3.19
CA ASN A 185 -2.81 -20.68 -3.45
C ASN A 185 -2.57 -20.93 -4.96
N LYS A 186 -3.33 -20.30 -5.87
CA LYS A 186 -3.17 -20.51 -7.30
C LYS A 186 -1.80 -19.97 -7.75
N LYS A 187 -0.99 -20.83 -8.37
CA LYS A 187 0.30 -20.44 -8.92
C LYS A 187 0.11 -19.52 -10.14
N THR A 188 0.91 -18.47 -10.22
CA THR A 188 0.97 -17.48 -11.31
C THR A 188 1.76 -17.95 -12.53
N ASP A 189 1.82 -19.25 -12.85
CA ASP A 189 2.75 -19.73 -13.89
C ASP A 189 2.39 -19.33 -15.34
N GLY A 190 1.43 -18.43 -15.54
CA GLY A 190 1.02 -17.93 -16.84
C GLY A 190 0.47 -19.01 -17.78
N SER A 191 0.25 -20.23 -17.28
CA SER A 191 -0.26 -21.35 -18.04
C SER A 191 -1.71 -21.60 -17.67
N LEU A 192 -2.63 -21.14 -18.53
CA LEU A 192 -3.99 -21.65 -18.55
C LEU A 192 -4.03 -23.03 -19.21
N THR A 193 -3.18 -23.96 -18.77
CA THR A 193 -3.35 -25.38 -19.08
C THR A 193 -4.13 -26.01 -17.94
N ASP A 194 -5.43 -26.18 -18.18
CA ASP A 194 -6.25 -27.30 -17.70
C ASP A 194 -5.65 -28.06 -16.51
N ASP A 195 -5.77 -27.49 -15.30
CA ASP A 195 -5.77 -28.32 -14.11
C ASP A 195 -7.23 -28.55 -13.73
N SER A 196 -7.75 -29.60 -14.37
CA SER A 196 -9.00 -30.25 -14.09
C SER A 196 -9.40 -30.10 -12.62
N LEU A 197 -10.56 -29.47 -12.41
CA LEU A 197 -11.45 -29.82 -11.31
C LEU A 197 -11.72 -31.32 -11.41
N THR A 198 -10.83 -32.14 -10.89
CA THR A 198 -11.21 -33.47 -10.44
C THR A 198 -12.15 -33.22 -9.27
N ASN A 199 -13.44 -33.28 -9.58
CA ASN A 199 -14.44 -33.73 -8.63
C ASN A 199 -13.93 -35.05 -8.08
N GLU A 200 -13.14 -35.03 -7.01
CA GLU A 200 -13.10 -36.16 -6.11
C GLU A 200 -14.48 -36.24 -5.48
N VAL A 201 -15.31 -37.03 -6.16
CA VAL A 201 -16.49 -37.64 -5.58
C VAL A 201 -15.98 -38.35 -4.33
N ASP A 202 -16.43 -37.89 -3.16
CA ASP A 202 -16.33 -38.63 -1.91
C ASP A 202 -16.81 -40.07 -2.17
N ASP A 203 -15.86 -40.99 -2.33
CA ASP A 203 -16.14 -42.43 -2.26
C ASP A 203 -15.69 -42.92 -0.87
N PRO A 204 -16.61 -43.42 -0.04
CA PRO A 204 -16.29 -43.82 1.32
C PRO A 204 -15.62 -45.20 1.26
N ILE A 205 -14.31 -45.25 1.47
CA ILE A 205 -13.61 -46.52 1.70
C ILE A 205 -13.14 -46.59 3.15
N ASP A 206 -13.97 -47.30 3.91
CA ASP A 206 -13.61 -48.16 5.03
C ASP A 206 -12.39 -49.01 4.67
N ASP A 207 -11.30 -48.86 5.42
CA ASP A 207 -10.43 -49.99 5.74
C ASP A 207 -9.68 -49.73 7.06
N GLN A 208 -10.33 -50.20 8.12
CA GLN A 208 -9.75 -50.84 9.31
C GLN A 208 -8.24 -51.19 9.22
N VAL A 209 -7.37 -50.61 10.06
CA VAL A 209 -6.34 -51.34 10.85
C VAL A 209 -5.76 -50.45 11.98
N PRO A 210 -5.10 -50.99 13.03
CA PRO A 210 -5.71 -51.27 14.33
C PRO A 210 -5.11 -50.47 15.50
N LEU A 211 -5.77 -50.57 16.65
CA LEU A 211 -5.25 -50.21 17.97
C LEU A 211 -3.95 -50.98 18.26
N ASP A 212 -2.88 -50.25 18.59
CA ASP A 212 -1.76 -50.78 19.37
C ASP A 212 -1.62 -49.94 20.64
N ASP A 213 -2.05 -50.55 21.75
CA ASP A 213 -1.78 -50.15 23.12
C ASP A 213 -0.42 -50.73 23.56
N SER A 214 0.55 -49.89 23.92
CA SER A 214 1.44 -50.11 25.07
C SER A 214 2.42 -48.94 25.27
N TYR A 215 2.32 -48.21 26.39
CA TYR A 215 3.19 -48.32 27.58
C TYR A 215 4.63 -47.82 27.32
N ASP A 216 5.19 -46.81 27.99
CA ASP A 216 5.34 -46.62 29.43
C ASP A 216 5.83 -45.17 29.74
N ASN A 217 5.87 -44.88 31.03
CA ASN A 217 5.72 -43.65 31.79
C ASN A 217 6.97 -42.78 32.01
N ASP A 218 6.68 -41.61 32.60
CA ASP A 218 7.52 -40.75 33.44
C ASP A 218 8.66 -40.00 32.70
N VAL A 219 8.86 -38.69 32.90
CA VAL A 219 9.33 -38.10 34.16
C VAL A 219 9.04 -36.58 34.20
N THR A 220 8.20 -36.18 35.18
CA THR A 220 8.24 -34.97 36.03
C THR A 220 8.18 -33.53 35.48
N ASN A 221 7.09 -32.86 35.87
CA ASN A 221 6.99 -31.47 36.31
C ASN A 221 8.00 -31.16 37.46
N PRO A 222 8.58 -29.94 37.57
CA PRO A 222 8.03 -29.04 38.59
C PRO A 222 8.07 -27.53 38.26
N CYS A 223 6.98 -26.85 38.64
CA CYS A 223 6.97 -25.44 39.00
C CYS A 223 7.76 -25.18 40.31
N TRP A 224 8.68 -24.20 40.32
CA TRP A 224 9.12 -23.40 41.49
C TRP A 224 9.60 -22.03 40.96
N THR A 225 8.80 -20.95 41.06
CA THR A 225 8.82 -19.88 42.07
C THR A 225 10.08 -19.01 42.18
N THR A 226 9.81 -17.70 42.28
CA THR A 226 10.55 -16.59 42.92
C THR A 226 11.50 -15.71 42.08
N SER A 227 11.10 -14.44 41.99
CA SER A 227 11.96 -13.27 41.76
C SER A 227 13.14 -13.23 42.74
N PRO A 228 14.18 -12.47 42.39
CA PRO A 228 14.80 -11.60 43.37
C PRO A 228 14.90 -10.16 42.86
N TRP A 229 14.39 -9.24 43.68
CA TRP A 229 14.96 -7.91 43.81
C TRP A 229 16.44 -8.04 44.15
N ALA A 230 17.31 -7.43 43.35
CA ALA A 230 18.68 -7.13 43.73
C ALA A 230 18.92 -5.65 43.47
N GLU A 231 18.90 -4.87 44.56
CA GLU A 231 19.49 -3.55 44.62
C GLU A 231 20.99 -3.65 44.29
N TYR A 232 21.45 -2.85 43.33
CA TYR A 232 22.83 -2.38 43.33
C TYR A 232 22.83 -0.88 43.09
N ASN A 233 23.09 -0.15 44.18
CA ASN A 233 23.39 1.27 44.19
C ASN A 233 24.72 1.53 43.47
N GLY A 234 24.72 2.42 42.48
CA GLY A 234 25.93 2.84 41.79
C GLY A 234 25.69 3.93 40.75
N ASN A 235 25.60 5.18 41.24
CA ASN A 235 25.54 6.44 40.51
C ASN A 235 26.02 6.43 39.04
N SER A 236 25.15 6.89 38.13
CA SER A 236 25.55 7.58 36.91
C SER A 236 24.49 8.64 36.59
N TYR A 237 24.79 9.88 36.95
CA TYR A 237 24.03 11.07 36.59
C TYR A 237 24.15 11.32 35.08
N CYS A 238 23.04 11.27 34.35
CA CYS A 238 22.92 11.95 33.05
C CYS A 238 22.18 13.28 33.26
N PRO A 239 22.83 14.44 33.04
CA PRO A 239 22.15 15.72 33.11
C PRO A 239 21.58 16.07 31.74
N TRP A 240 20.26 16.05 31.60
CA TRP A 240 19.60 16.84 30.57
C TRP A 240 18.55 17.72 31.24
N THR A 241 19.01 18.91 31.61
CA THR A 241 18.19 20.05 31.99
C THR A 241 17.36 20.52 30.79
N LYS A 242 16.07 20.77 31.02
CA LYS A 242 15.15 21.46 30.09
C LYS A 242 15.75 22.80 29.61
N PRO A 243 15.56 23.22 28.35
CA PRO A 243 15.81 24.60 27.98
C PRO A 243 14.78 25.51 28.67
N SER A 244 15.24 26.47 29.46
CA SER A 244 14.46 27.63 29.88
C SER A 244 14.73 28.79 28.92
N CYS A 245 13.67 29.40 28.38
CA CYS A 245 13.77 30.65 27.62
C CYS A 245 14.32 31.78 28.50
N ASN A 246 15.20 32.62 27.94
CA ASN A 246 15.47 33.94 28.54
C ASN A 246 14.50 34.99 27.95
N ASN A 247 14.28 36.08 28.69
CA ASN A 247 13.21 37.04 28.44
C ASN A 247 13.38 37.95 27.20
N ASN A 248 14.31 37.66 26.27
CA ASN A 248 14.59 38.52 25.12
C ASN A 248 14.63 37.82 23.74
N GLY A 249 14.15 36.58 23.60
CA GLY A 249 13.78 36.03 22.28
C GLY A 249 14.90 35.77 21.25
N TYR A 250 16.11 35.39 21.68
CA TYR A 250 17.16 34.87 20.78
C TYR A 250 17.81 33.60 21.36
N LEU A 251 18.04 32.59 20.52
CA LEU A 251 18.83 31.39 20.85
C LEU A 251 20.32 31.67 20.62
N SER A 252 21.15 31.52 21.65
CA SER A 252 22.60 31.36 21.51
C SER A 252 23.08 30.16 22.33
N SER A 253 23.72 29.20 21.66
CA SER A 253 25.08 28.75 21.96
C SER A 253 25.52 27.65 20.99
N TYR A 254 26.76 27.80 20.55
CA TYR A 254 27.48 27.00 19.58
C TYR A 254 27.98 25.68 20.19
N TYR A 255 28.03 24.62 19.37
CA TYR A 255 29.08 23.60 19.51
C TYR A 255 29.97 23.60 18.26
N SER A 256 31.26 23.69 18.53
CA SER A 256 32.39 23.71 17.61
C SER A 256 32.81 22.29 17.21
N ALA A 257 33.08 22.08 15.92
CA ALA A 257 33.85 20.95 15.41
C ALA A 257 35.27 21.43 15.03
N PRO A 258 36.32 20.59 15.14
CA PRO A 258 37.71 21.02 15.05
C PRO A 258 38.13 21.38 13.62
N MET A 259 38.91 22.46 13.51
CA MET A 259 39.60 22.89 12.28
C MET A 259 40.86 22.06 12.03
N PHE A 260 41.14 21.75 10.76
CA PHE A 260 42.49 21.52 10.25
C PHE A 260 42.70 22.25 8.91
N ASN A 261 43.67 23.17 8.92
CA ASN A 261 44.40 23.88 7.84
C ASN A 261 43.58 24.37 6.62
N GLY A 262 43.40 25.66 6.33
CA GLY A 262 44.30 26.80 6.52
C GLY A 262 44.77 27.31 5.16
N PHE A 263 43.97 28.14 4.48
CA PHE A 263 44.38 29.20 3.53
C PHE A 263 43.16 30.07 3.20
N THR A 264 43.20 31.34 3.60
CA THR A 264 42.27 32.38 3.14
C THR A 264 42.72 32.92 1.79
N TYR A 265 41.88 32.76 0.77
CA TYR A 265 41.87 33.67 -0.39
C TYR A 265 40.46 34.22 -0.55
N SER A 266 40.35 35.55 -0.48
CA SER A 266 39.13 36.28 -0.78
C SER A 266 38.85 36.27 -2.28
N TYR A 267 37.78 35.61 -2.70
CA TYR A 267 37.06 35.97 -3.90
C TYR A 267 35.56 35.94 -3.58
N ASN A 268 34.89 37.07 -3.76
CA ASN A 268 33.43 37.15 -3.75
C ASN A 268 32.91 36.26 -4.89
N SER A 269 32.46 35.07 -4.53
CA SER A 269 31.62 34.23 -5.35
C SER A 269 30.41 33.83 -4.51
N PRO A 270 29.17 33.92 -5.02
CA PRO A 270 27.96 33.51 -4.29
C PRO A 270 27.85 31.98 -4.17
N TRP A 271 28.90 31.26 -4.55
CA TRP A 271 29.02 29.82 -4.58
C TRP A 271 30.07 29.37 -3.57
N GLN A 272 29.64 28.62 -2.56
CA GLN A 272 30.54 27.94 -1.63
C GLN A 272 30.55 26.44 -1.91
N TYR A 273 31.74 25.85 -1.84
CA TYR A 273 31.94 24.41 -1.98
C TYR A 273 31.95 23.73 -0.62
N TYR A 274 31.17 22.66 -0.49
CA TYR A 274 31.29 21.69 0.59
C TYR A 274 31.37 20.29 -0.02
N GLY A 275 32.55 19.66 0.06
CA GLY A 275 32.83 18.46 -0.71
C GLY A 275 32.73 18.72 -2.22
N ASN A 276 32.15 17.78 -2.97
CA ASN A 276 32.00 17.89 -4.44
C ASN A 276 30.82 18.76 -4.91
N ASN A 277 30.09 19.43 -4.01
CA ASN A 277 28.86 20.16 -4.36
C ASN A 277 28.99 21.68 -4.15
N MET A 278 28.41 22.45 -5.08
CA MET A 278 28.32 23.92 -5.07
C MET A 278 26.94 24.41 -4.60
N PHE A 279 26.89 25.43 -3.75
CA PHE A 279 25.64 26.02 -3.25
C PHE A 279 25.52 27.52 -3.54
N TYR A 280 24.36 27.98 -4.04
CA TYR A 280 24.03 29.40 -4.27
C TYR A 280 23.26 29.99 -3.10
N ASN A 281 23.64 31.18 -2.63
CA ASN A 281 22.90 31.88 -1.58
C ASN A 281 22.29 33.18 -2.11
N ALA A 282 20.96 33.23 -2.23
CA ALA A 282 20.22 34.45 -2.57
C ALA A 282 19.34 34.86 -1.38
N ALA A 283 19.82 35.84 -0.61
CA ALA A 283 18.98 36.59 0.32
C ALA A 283 18.38 37.79 -0.42
N TYR A 284 17.07 38.02 -0.29
CA TYR A 284 16.50 39.36 -0.45
C TYR A 284 15.55 39.71 0.72
N PRO A 285 15.51 41.01 1.11
CA PRO A 285 14.97 41.48 2.38
C PRO A 285 13.51 41.96 2.27
N ASN A 286 12.82 41.99 3.42
CA ASN A 286 11.57 42.70 3.73
C ASN A 286 10.25 42.05 3.30
N GLN A 287 9.51 41.49 4.28
CA GLN A 287 8.06 41.73 4.45
C GLN A 287 7.63 41.41 5.90
N GLN A 288 7.08 42.42 6.59
CA GLN A 288 6.49 42.35 7.93
C GLN A 288 5.02 41.92 7.83
N GLY A 289 4.59 40.94 8.64
CA GLY A 289 3.17 40.59 8.82
C GLY A 289 2.66 41.00 10.21
N TYR A 290 1.59 41.80 10.25
CA TYR A 290 0.93 42.28 11.47
C TYR A 290 -0.13 41.28 11.99
N CYS A 291 -0.24 41.09 13.31
CA CYS A 291 -1.33 40.38 13.98
C CYS A 291 -2.40 41.37 14.46
N ASN A 292 -3.69 41.05 14.28
CA ASN A 292 -4.78 41.85 14.84
C ASN A 292 -5.43 41.12 16.03
N ASN A 293 -5.47 41.78 17.18
CA ASN A 293 -6.15 41.32 18.39
C ASN A 293 -7.65 41.58 18.25
N ASN A 294 -8.48 40.53 18.19
CA ASN A 294 -9.75 40.39 18.92
C ASN A 294 -10.45 39.06 18.56
N ASN A 295 -10.93 38.38 19.61
CA ASN A 295 -11.78 37.19 19.70
C ASN A 295 -12.27 36.50 18.39
N TYR A 296 -11.94 35.20 18.28
CA TYR A 296 -12.37 34.21 17.29
C TYR A 296 -12.02 34.55 15.83
N GLY A 297 -10.87 34.06 15.35
CA GLY A 297 -10.52 34.12 13.93
C GLY A 297 -9.14 33.55 13.63
N TYR A 298 -9.07 32.65 12.66
CA TYR A 298 -7.89 31.98 12.12
C TYR A 298 -6.80 32.96 11.63
N CYS A 299 -5.53 32.66 11.89
CA CYS A 299 -4.40 33.22 11.15
C CYS A 299 -4.01 32.27 10.00
N LYS A 300 -4.38 32.64 8.76
CA LYS A 300 -3.74 32.12 7.55
C LYS A 300 -2.32 32.68 7.47
N GLN A 301 -1.31 31.83 7.35
CA GLN A 301 -0.01 32.25 6.82
C GLN A 301 0.04 32.05 5.30
N PRO A 302 0.73 32.93 4.55
CA PRO A 302 0.74 32.92 3.10
C PRO A 302 1.59 31.76 2.56
N ALA A 303 1.06 31.09 1.54
CA ALA A 303 1.79 30.11 0.75
C ALA A 303 3.02 30.77 0.11
N THR A 304 4.20 30.21 0.36
CA THR A 304 5.39 30.47 -0.44
C THR A 304 5.51 29.32 -1.44
N PHE A 305 5.44 29.67 -2.73
CA PHE A 305 5.70 28.77 -3.84
C PHE A 305 7.19 28.44 -3.90
N PHE A 306 7.53 27.15 -3.90
CA PHE A 306 8.82 26.66 -4.35
C PHE A 306 8.63 25.83 -5.61
N TRP A 307 9.30 26.25 -6.67
CA TRP A 307 9.51 25.47 -7.88
C TRP A 307 10.90 24.82 -7.74
N GLN A 308 10.99 23.50 -7.76
CA GLN A 308 12.24 22.76 -7.97
C GLN A 308 12.02 21.76 -9.12
N PRO A 309 12.95 21.69 -10.08
CA PRO A 309 12.96 20.67 -11.13
C PRO A 309 13.63 19.38 -10.64
N ASP A 310 12.98 18.27 -10.98
CA ASP A 310 13.34 16.85 -10.99
C ASP A 310 14.77 16.44 -10.62
N ASN A 311 14.90 15.63 -9.55
CA ASN A 311 15.23 14.20 -9.61
C ASN A 311 15.74 13.68 -8.25
N ALA A 312 15.26 12.47 -7.91
CA ALA A 312 15.59 11.64 -6.74
C ALA A 312 15.25 12.26 -5.38
N ASN A 313 14.04 11.94 -4.87
CA ASN A 313 13.71 12.12 -3.46
C ASN A 313 13.24 10.80 -2.80
N PRO A 314 13.66 10.56 -1.55
CA PRO A 314 13.33 9.39 -0.76
C PRO A 314 11.88 9.44 -0.27
N ILE A 315 11.33 8.24 -0.13
CA ILE A 315 9.93 7.96 0.17
C ILE A 315 9.66 8.25 1.66
N ILE A 316 8.78 9.22 1.93
CA ILE A 316 8.14 9.44 3.23
C ILE A 316 6.67 9.70 2.96
N ASP A 317 5.82 8.70 3.25
CA ASP A 317 4.38 8.84 3.25
C ASP A 317 3.94 9.66 4.46
N ASN A 318 3.77 10.96 4.25
CA ASN A 318 2.87 11.73 5.07
C ASN A 318 1.45 11.53 4.54
N TYR A 319 0.57 10.93 5.34
CA TYR A 319 -0.88 11.17 5.32
C TYR A 319 -1.16 12.66 5.65
N SER A 320 -0.74 13.54 4.77
CA SER A 320 -1.19 14.91 4.52
C SER A 320 -0.98 15.12 3.02
N GLY A 321 -2.08 15.19 2.27
CA GLY A 321 -2.10 14.90 0.84
C GLY A 321 -1.21 15.76 -0.06
N GLY A 322 -0.95 15.17 -1.24
CA GLY A 322 -0.40 15.78 -2.46
C GLY A 322 1.10 15.51 -2.63
N ASN A 323 1.60 14.84 -3.66
CA ASN A 323 1.03 14.55 -4.98
C ASN A 323 1.58 13.22 -5.52
N ASN A 324 0.79 12.16 -5.41
CA ASN A 324 0.53 11.34 -6.60
C ASN A 324 -0.84 11.81 -7.10
N SER A 325 -0.97 12.04 -8.39
CA SER A 325 -2.22 12.43 -9.02
C SER A 325 -3.18 11.24 -9.04
N PHE A 326 -3.56 10.72 -7.87
CA PHE A 326 -4.67 9.80 -7.71
C PHE A 326 -5.96 10.61 -7.81
N TYR A 327 -6.78 10.31 -8.80
CA TYR A 327 -8.16 10.74 -8.80
C TYR A 327 -8.84 10.08 -7.59
N TYR A 328 -9.17 10.89 -6.58
CA TYR A 328 -9.99 10.45 -5.46
C TYR A 328 -11.37 10.03 -5.98
N TYR A 329 -11.60 8.73 -6.16
CA TYR A 329 -12.95 8.20 -6.32
C TYR A 329 -13.68 8.39 -4.98
N ASN A 330 -14.64 9.33 -4.95
CA ASN A 330 -15.44 9.61 -3.77
C ASN A 330 -16.47 8.49 -3.55
N ASP A 331 -16.52 7.93 -2.34
CA ASP A 331 -17.46 6.91 -1.81
C ASP A 331 -18.98 7.21 -1.96
N LYS A 332 -19.38 8.31 -2.62
CA LYS A 332 -20.75 8.83 -2.58
C LYS A 332 -21.70 8.30 -3.65
N LYS A 333 -21.35 7.23 -4.37
CA LYS A 333 -22.21 6.68 -5.45
C LYS A 333 -22.52 5.18 -5.39
N ALA A 334 -22.30 4.50 -4.27
CA ALA A 334 -22.81 3.14 -4.09
C ALA A 334 -24.30 3.15 -3.70
N SER A 335 -25.20 3.22 -4.68
CA SER A 335 -26.63 3.03 -4.44
C SER A 335 -26.96 1.53 -4.48
N LYS A 336 -27.47 0.99 -3.37
CA LYS A 336 -28.08 -0.35 -3.33
C LYS A 336 -29.14 -0.50 -4.41
N ILE A 337 -28.80 -1.18 -5.51
CA ILE A 337 -29.75 -1.69 -6.48
C ILE A 337 -29.57 -3.21 -6.50
N SER A 338 -30.48 -3.89 -5.81
CA SER A 338 -30.67 -5.33 -5.98
C SER A 338 -31.11 -5.60 -7.43
N ASN A 339 -30.27 -6.33 -8.18
CA ASN A 339 -30.40 -6.81 -9.58
C ASN A 339 -29.56 -6.09 -10.66
N SER A 340 -28.48 -5.35 -10.32
CA SER A 340 -27.41 -5.12 -11.31
C SER A 340 -26.35 -6.19 -11.14
N SER A 341 -25.78 -6.66 -12.25
CA SER A 341 -24.41 -7.15 -12.28
C SER A 341 -23.50 -6.15 -11.55
N ASP A 342 -22.59 -6.69 -10.76
CA ASP A 342 -21.54 -5.96 -10.05
C ASP A 342 -20.74 -5.15 -11.09
N LYS A 343 -20.54 -3.86 -10.85
CA LYS A 343 -19.91 -2.95 -11.82
C LYS A 343 -18.50 -2.63 -11.39
N ASP A 344 -17.55 -3.26 -12.04
CA ASP A 344 -16.16 -3.14 -11.65
C ASP A 344 -15.41 -2.15 -12.54
N ILE A 345 -14.42 -1.50 -11.97
CA ILE A 345 -13.56 -0.52 -12.65
C ILE A 345 -12.12 -1.00 -12.57
N PHE A 346 -11.56 -1.35 -13.71
CA PHE A 346 -10.14 -1.66 -13.89
C PHE A 346 -9.40 -0.39 -14.28
N VAL A 347 -8.50 0.08 -13.42
CA VAL A 347 -7.83 1.38 -13.55
C VAL A 347 -6.42 1.19 -14.07
N PHE A 348 -6.02 2.02 -15.04
CA PHE A 348 -4.65 2.14 -15.53
C PHE A 348 -4.24 3.61 -15.56
N ALA A 349 -3.18 3.93 -14.83
CA ALA A 349 -2.69 5.29 -14.61
C ALA A 349 -1.43 5.61 -15.43
N SER A 350 -0.72 4.61 -15.92
CA SER A 350 0.50 4.75 -16.72
C SER A 350 0.53 3.74 -17.86
N ILE A 351 1.31 4.04 -18.90
CA ILE A 351 1.66 3.04 -19.93
C ILE A 351 2.55 1.92 -19.37
N GLU A 352 3.26 2.19 -18.26
CA GLU A 352 4.09 1.21 -17.57
C GLU A 352 3.28 0.19 -16.77
N ASP A 353 1.99 0.45 -16.54
CA ASP A 353 1.15 -0.45 -15.75
C ASP A 353 0.97 -1.78 -16.49
N SER A 354 0.71 -1.71 -17.80
CA SER A 354 0.52 -2.89 -18.65
C SER A 354 1.27 -2.74 -19.98
N PRO A 355 2.62 -2.86 -19.96
CA PRO A 355 3.43 -2.64 -21.15
C PRO A 355 3.11 -3.70 -22.22
N PHE A 356 3.24 -3.35 -23.50
CA PHE A 356 2.97 -4.28 -24.61
C PHE A 356 3.74 -5.61 -24.53
N SER A 357 4.93 -5.59 -23.93
CA SER A 357 5.76 -6.78 -23.75
C SER A 357 5.29 -7.72 -22.63
N ASN A 358 4.44 -7.24 -21.73
CA ASN A 358 3.98 -7.95 -20.56
C ASN A 358 2.56 -7.48 -20.15
N PRO A 359 1.54 -7.74 -20.98
CA PRO A 359 0.21 -7.19 -20.77
C PRO A 359 -0.53 -7.87 -19.62
N ASP A 360 -1.21 -7.04 -18.83
CA ASP A 360 -2.22 -7.41 -17.85
C ASP A 360 -3.40 -8.10 -18.50
N VAL A 361 -4.06 -8.93 -17.70
CA VAL A 361 -5.18 -9.74 -18.13
C VAL A 361 -6.39 -9.46 -17.25
N ILE A 362 -7.46 -8.94 -17.85
CA ILE A 362 -8.78 -8.86 -17.19
C ILE A 362 -9.54 -10.16 -17.50
N MET A 363 -9.93 -10.87 -16.45
CA MET A 363 -10.28 -12.29 -16.54
C MET A 363 -11.78 -12.56 -16.66
N ASP A 364 -12.65 -11.62 -16.29
CA ASP A 364 -14.11 -11.82 -16.22
C ASP A 364 -14.93 -10.59 -16.69
N PHE A 365 -14.38 -9.80 -17.60
CA PHE A 365 -14.98 -8.53 -18.04
C PHE A 365 -16.38 -8.67 -18.65
N GLU A 366 -17.34 -7.87 -18.17
CA GLU A 366 -18.72 -7.83 -18.66
C GLU A 366 -19.02 -6.51 -19.40
N THR A 367 -19.09 -6.57 -20.75
CA THR A 367 -19.40 -5.39 -21.58
C THR A 367 -20.72 -4.71 -21.20
N GLY A 368 -20.69 -3.37 -21.15
CA GLY A 368 -21.83 -2.53 -20.79
C GLY A 368 -22.07 -2.42 -19.30
N ILE A 369 -21.31 -3.14 -18.47
CA ILE A 369 -21.42 -3.17 -17.01
C ILE A 369 -20.12 -2.65 -16.43
N ASP A 370 -19.02 -3.36 -16.70
CA ASP A 370 -17.69 -2.99 -16.23
C ASP A 370 -17.10 -1.83 -17.03
N LYS A 371 -16.04 -1.23 -16.47
CA LYS A 371 -15.29 -0.14 -17.07
C LYS A 371 -13.79 -0.36 -17.01
N ILE A 372 -13.13 0.08 -18.07
CA ILE A 372 -11.68 0.23 -18.13
C ILE A 372 -11.39 1.73 -18.08
N ASP A 373 -10.74 2.17 -17.01
CA ASP A 373 -10.38 3.58 -16.80
C ASP A 373 -8.95 3.84 -17.26
N LEU A 374 -8.82 4.53 -18.39
CA LEU A 374 -7.53 4.98 -18.95
C LEU A 374 -7.35 6.50 -18.76
N SER A 375 -8.22 7.16 -17.99
CA SER A 375 -8.19 8.61 -17.80
C SER A 375 -6.95 9.08 -17.03
N GLY A 376 -6.30 8.16 -16.31
CA GLY A 376 -5.03 8.38 -15.62
C GLY A 376 -3.83 8.45 -16.57
N ILE A 377 -3.88 7.80 -17.74
CA ILE A 377 -2.78 7.80 -18.70
C ILE A 377 -2.56 9.22 -19.25
N ILE A 378 -1.32 9.70 -19.11
CA ILE A 378 -0.88 11.02 -19.59
C ILE A 378 0.01 10.83 -20.81
N LEU A 379 -0.52 11.15 -21.99
CA LEU A 379 0.23 11.18 -23.24
C LEU A 379 0.51 12.63 -23.64
N LEU A 380 1.76 12.94 -23.97
CA LEU A 380 2.19 14.30 -24.32
C LEU A 380 2.84 14.32 -25.71
N ASN A 381 2.42 15.24 -26.56
CA ASN A 381 3.13 15.48 -27.82
C ASN A 381 4.45 16.23 -27.59
N ALA A 382 5.23 16.44 -28.65
CA ALA A 382 6.52 17.16 -28.59
C ALA A 382 6.42 18.59 -28.02
N ASP A 383 5.23 19.20 -28.09
CA ASP A 383 4.94 20.53 -27.56
C ASP A 383 4.36 20.49 -26.12
N HIS A 384 4.36 19.32 -25.46
CA HIS A 384 3.81 19.06 -24.12
C HIS A 384 2.30 19.29 -23.98
N TYR A 385 1.54 19.21 -25.08
CA TYR A 385 0.08 19.16 -25.01
C TYR A 385 -0.40 17.74 -24.75
N ARG A 386 -1.39 17.62 -23.86
CA ARG A 386 -2.05 16.35 -23.57
C ARG A 386 -2.79 15.84 -24.80
N ILE A 387 -2.51 14.60 -25.16
CA ILE A 387 -3.24 13.84 -26.17
C ILE A 387 -4.14 12.85 -25.44
N LEU A 388 -5.39 12.78 -25.85
CA LEU A 388 -6.34 11.81 -25.31
C LEU A 388 -6.27 10.51 -26.12
N PRO A 389 -6.25 9.36 -25.45
CA PRO A 389 -6.41 8.09 -26.15
C PRO A 389 -7.73 8.05 -26.93
N HIS A 390 -7.72 7.48 -28.13
CA HIS A 390 -8.90 7.31 -28.98
C HIS A 390 -8.77 6.06 -29.87
N LEU A 391 -9.91 5.41 -30.16
CA LEU A 391 -9.91 4.19 -30.95
C LEU A 391 -9.73 4.45 -32.45
N VAL A 392 -9.04 3.52 -33.11
CA VAL A 392 -8.82 3.45 -34.56
C VAL A 392 -9.03 2.02 -35.09
N ASP A 393 -9.32 1.91 -36.39
CA ASP A 393 -9.57 0.62 -37.06
C ASP A 393 -8.30 0.00 -37.69
N HIS A 394 -7.11 0.54 -37.38
CA HIS A 394 -5.80 0.12 -37.90
C HIS A 394 -4.78 -0.01 -36.75
N LEU A 395 -3.63 -0.62 -37.02
CA LEU A 395 -2.55 -0.76 -36.03
C LEU A 395 -2.08 0.64 -35.56
N PRO A 396 -1.96 0.90 -34.26
CA PRO A 396 -1.69 2.24 -33.76
C PRO A 396 -0.25 2.67 -34.07
N GLN A 397 -0.10 3.80 -34.77
CA GLN A 397 1.22 4.34 -35.20
C GLN A 397 1.50 5.75 -34.68
N LYS A 398 0.52 6.34 -33.98
CA LYS A 398 0.63 7.69 -33.43
C LYS A 398 0.25 7.67 -31.97
N ILE A 399 0.82 8.64 -31.27
CA ILE A 399 0.49 8.91 -29.88
C ILE A 399 -1.03 9.04 -29.69
N GLY A 400 -1.55 8.24 -28.76
CA GLY A 400 -2.96 8.21 -28.40
C GLY A 400 -3.86 7.41 -29.34
N GLU A 401 -3.35 6.85 -30.45
CA GLU A 401 -4.11 5.87 -31.22
C GLU A 401 -4.20 4.55 -30.44
N MET A 402 -5.41 4.03 -30.29
CA MET A 402 -5.69 2.73 -29.67
C MET A 402 -6.39 1.81 -30.66
N GLN A 403 -5.99 0.54 -30.73
CA GLN A 403 -6.72 -0.46 -31.48
C GLN A 403 -7.36 -1.46 -30.54
N LEU A 404 -8.64 -1.74 -30.74
CA LEU A 404 -9.36 -2.81 -30.06
C LEU A 404 -9.70 -3.91 -31.07
N THR A 405 -9.19 -5.11 -30.84
CA THR A 405 -9.53 -6.30 -31.61
C THR A 405 -10.27 -7.32 -30.75
N TYR A 406 -11.00 -8.23 -31.38
CA TYR A 406 -11.75 -9.28 -30.69
C TYR A 406 -11.62 -10.60 -31.44
N ASP A 407 -11.05 -11.59 -30.75
CA ASP A 407 -10.99 -12.97 -31.19
C ASP A 407 -12.20 -13.75 -30.65
N LYS A 408 -13.07 -14.17 -31.57
CA LYS A 408 -14.28 -14.94 -31.28
C LYS A 408 -14.00 -16.38 -30.87
N GLU A 409 -12.87 -16.95 -31.29
CA GLU A 409 -12.52 -18.34 -30.97
C GLU A 409 -12.15 -18.47 -29.49
N PHE A 410 -11.42 -17.48 -28.96
CA PHE A 410 -10.96 -17.46 -27.57
C PHE A 410 -11.83 -16.60 -26.64
N ASN A 411 -12.82 -15.88 -27.17
CA ASN A 411 -13.59 -14.88 -26.42
C ASN A 411 -12.66 -13.87 -25.72
N LEU A 412 -11.70 -13.36 -26.49
CA LEU A 412 -10.61 -12.53 -26.00
C LEU A 412 -10.54 -11.23 -26.81
N SER A 413 -10.60 -10.10 -26.12
CA SER A 413 -10.35 -8.78 -26.67
C SER A 413 -8.92 -8.36 -26.39
N HIS A 414 -8.25 -7.78 -27.39
CA HIS A 414 -6.93 -7.18 -27.23
C HIS A 414 -7.03 -5.68 -27.45
N LEU A 415 -6.56 -4.90 -26.48
CA LEU A 415 -6.38 -3.46 -26.60
C LEU A 415 -4.90 -3.17 -26.75
N GLU A 416 -4.53 -2.33 -27.71
CA GLU A 416 -3.16 -1.84 -27.90
C GLU A 416 -3.18 -0.32 -27.99
N LEU A 417 -2.25 0.37 -27.32
CA LEU A 417 -2.11 1.82 -27.31
C LEU A 417 -0.67 2.21 -27.65
N ASN A 418 -0.51 3.18 -28.54
CA ASN A 418 0.78 3.78 -28.88
C ASN A 418 0.94 5.12 -28.16
N ALA A 419 2.09 5.32 -27.53
CA ALA A 419 2.39 6.46 -26.67
C ALA A 419 3.49 7.38 -27.24
N ASP A 420 4.27 6.96 -28.25
CA ASP A 420 5.45 7.71 -28.71
C ASP A 420 5.56 7.96 -30.23
N ASN A 421 4.58 7.53 -31.04
CA ASN A 421 4.56 7.63 -32.51
C ASN A 421 5.56 6.71 -33.25
N ASP A 422 5.97 5.61 -32.65
CA ASP A 422 6.64 4.54 -33.39
C ASP A 422 5.62 3.52 -33.97
N ASP A 423 6.10 2.40 -34.52
CA ASP A 423 5.23 1.36 -35.10
C ASP A 423 4.91 0.23 -34.10
N THR A 424 5.31 0.38 -32.82
CA THR A 424 5.17 -0.59 -31.75
C THR A 424 4.25 -0.06 -30.65
N PRO A 425 3.16 -0.75 -30.30
CA PRO A 425 2.37 -0.33 -29.15
C PRO A 425 3.22 -0.34 -27.87
N ASP A 426 2.95 0.61 -26.97
CA ASP A 426 3.64 0.76 -25.68
C ASP A 426 2.86 0.11 -24.54
N PHE A 427 1.53 0.07 -24.68
CA PHE A 427 0.61 -0.46 -23.69
C PHE A 427 -0.33 -1.47 -24.36
N ALA A 428 -0.64 -2.55 -23.66
CA ALA A 428 -1.64 -3.51 -24.13
C ALA A 428 -2.45 -4.12 -22.98
N LEU A 429 -3.65 -4.62 -23.29
CA LEU A 429 -4.46 -5.41 -22.35
C LEU A 429 -5.04 -6.63 -23.07
N ASP A 430 -5.01 -7.76 -22.37
CA ASP A 430 -5.75 -8.96 -22.74
C ASP A 430 -7.03 -9.04 -21.90
N ILE A 431 -8.19 -9.14 -22.53
CA ILE A 431 -9.48 -8.99 -21.85
C ILE A 431 -10.40 -10.14 -22.23
N TYR A 432 -10.64 -11.06 -21.29
CA TYR A 432 -11.60 -12.15 -21.49
C TYR A 432 -13.02 -11.59 -21.49
N GLY A 433 -13.63 -11.59 -22.68
CA GLY A 433 -14.92 -10.97 -22.93
C GLY A 433 -14.91 -10.07 -24.15
N VAL A 434 -16.10 -9.67 -24.58
CA VAL A 434 -16.25 -8.62 -25.59
C VAL A 434 -16.06 -7.28 -24.89
N VAL A 435 -15.38 -6.34 -25.55
CA VAL A 435 -15.26 -4.94 -25.09
C VAL A 435 -15.82 -4.00 -26.15
N LYS A 436 -16.45 -2.90 -25.74
CA LYS A 436 -16.93 -1.85 -26.63
C LYS A 436 -16.32 -0.50 -26.27
N GLU A 437 -16.35 0.44 -27.22
CA GLU A 437 -15.93 1.82 -26.98
C GLU A 437 -16.63 2.46 -25.76
N SER A 438 -17.91 2.14 -25.53
CA SER A 438 -18.66 2.63 -24.37
C SER A 438 -18.19 2.10 -23.01
N ASP A 439 -17.28 1.13 -23.01
CA ASP A 439 -16.75 0.48 -21.83
C ASP A 439 -15.46 1.16 -21.32
N PHE A 440 -14.93 2.13 -22.07
CA PHE A 440 -13.79 2.92 -21.65
C PHE A 440 -14.20 4.22 -20.95
N MET A 441 -13.44 4.59 -19.92
CA MET A 441 -13.43 5.93 -19.36
C MET A 441 -12.19 6.66 -19.87
N LEU A 442 -12.41 7.63 -20.75
CA LEU A 442 -11.38 8.47 -21.36
C LEU A 442 -11.58 9.92 -20.87
N ALA A 443 -10.48 10.63 -20.57
CA ALA A 443 -10.49 11.91 -19.87
C ALA A 443 -11.14 13.08 -20.63
#